data_AF-A0AA43KT80-F1
#
_entry.id   AF-A0AA43KT80-F1
#
_cell.length_a   1.000
_cell.length_b   1.000
_cell.length_c   1.000
_cell.angle_alpha   90.00
_cell.angle_beta   90.00
_cell.angle_gamma   90.00
#
_symmetry.space_group_name_H-M   'P 1'
#
loop_
_entity.id
_entity.type
_entity.pdbx_description
1 polymer ?
#
loop_
_entity_poly.entity_id
_entity_poly.type
_entity_poly.pdbx_seq_one_letter_code
_entity_poly.pdbx_strand_id
1 'polypeptide(L)'
;MRELYHKLIAILILVQSIGMQAQVTIGAGVPPHDGAALDLISNDNRGLLLPRLSLTAASLWSPLEGTPIEGMVVYNTNDTHENDLEGQGVYVWADNAWNILRYGEIPDCPKPAPPVSISISSRDIVQGKKLTVSTPVVSGATFYMWELPNGLAANSTSNTIEITAVEAGTYSAASIKVRAVNACGFSDALSGTGANIVVKSNKPEGEIDRGNAYIQGAVCFDVGQSNFNSSCGSQVSRSPAFSDASSRMRIYSVVFGSSVIMSQVTDLKVGSYNDPRGIIKSVTGDKASGIINPTLFVVQFADNINELAAGTSHYGGTSLTATLWASYKVSGAAKYVTLTITIQDCACCPMDGYLIPGGVYTGPARVANATDLSTAFTQVPNASLCVYPLDGYFGLSWNTASTNCGNGKYTPGEGVNTGWRLPNYMEARTMLQNHDLYGMNVNASNNYRYWVSTDVNDLSAYYITKNTVGGAYGVYSMSKTLTNNIGVRCVKSIGN
;
A
#
# COMPACT_ATOMS: atom_id res chain seq x y z
N MET A 1 -55.17 0.16 -12.71
CA MET A 1 -54.11 -0.81 -13.11
C MET A 1 -53.25 -0.26 -14.26
N ARG A 2 -53.81 0.06 -15.43
CA ARG A 2 -53.05 0.55 -16.60
C ARG A 2 -52.34 1.90 -16.38
N GLU A 3 -53.00 2.87 -15.75
CA GLU A 3 -52.45 4.18 -15.37
C GLU A 3 -51.25 4.08 -14.40
N LEU A 4 -51.33 3.17 -13.43
CA LEU A 4 -50.27 2.95 -12.44
C LEU A 4 -49.02 2.32 -13.09
N TYR A 5 -49.23 1.46 -14.10
CA TYR A 5 -48.16 0.79 -14.83
C TYR A 5 -47.35 1.76 -15.70
N HIS A 6 -47.99 2.73 -16.34
CA HIS A 6 -47.30 3.76 -17.14
C HIS A 6 -46.50 4.72 -16.27
N LYS A 7 -47.04 5.08 -15.08
CA LYS A 7 -46.31 5.90 -14.10
C LYS A 7 -45.11 5.15 -13.52
N LEU A 8 -45.23 3.85 -13.26
CA LEU A 8 -44.12 3.00 -12.81
C LEU A 8 -43.03 2.86 -13.89
N ILE A 9 -43.39 2.71 -15.16
CA ILE A 9 -42.42 2.67 -16.27
C ILE A 9 -41.73 4.03 -16.43
N ALA A 10 -42.46 5.14 -16.34
CA ALA A 10 -41.87 6.48 -16.42
C ALA A 10 -40.90 6.77 -15.26
N ILE A 11 -41.23 6.33 -14.05
CA ILE A 11 -40.33 6.40 -12.88
C ILE A 11 -39.12 5.50 -13.08
N LEU A 12 -39.29 4.29 -13.65
CA LEU A 12 -38.18 3.38 -13.92
C LEU A 12 -37.20 3.94 -14.96
N ILE A 13 -37.69 4.66 -15.98
CA ILE A 13 -36.86 5.32 -16.99
C ILE A 13 -36.14 6.54 -16.39
N LEU A 14 -36.80 7.33 -15.52
CA LEU A 14 -36.16 8.46 -14.82
C LEU A 14 -35.09 8.01 -13.81
N VAL A 15 -35.26 6.83 -13.20
CA VAL A 15 -34.29 6.27 -12.25
C VAL A 15 -33.06 5.67 -12.96
N GLN A 16 -33.16 5.31 -14.24
CA GLN A 16 -32.00 4.88 -15.03
C GLN A 16 -31.11 6.03 -15.54
N SER A 17 -31.60 7.27 -15.57
CA SER A 17 -30.81 8.44 -16.01
C SER A 17 -29.88 9.05 -14.96
N ILE A 18 -29.88 8.57 -13.70
CA ILE A 18 -29.10 9.18 -12.60
C ILE A 18 -27.65 8.66 -12.52
N GLY A 19 -27.20 7.87 -13.50
CA GLY A 19 -25.89 7.22 -13.50
C GLY A 19 -24.87 7.73 -14.51
N MET A 20 -25.17 8.76 -15.30
CA MET A 20 -24.19 9.30 -16.26
C MET A 20 -23.23 10.27 -15.56
N GLN A 21 -22.11 9.73 -15.07
CA GLN A 21 -20.91 10.52 -14.82
C GLN A 21 -20.35 10.95 -16.18
N ALA A 22 -20.68 12.17 -16.61
CA ALA A 22 -20.02 12.81 -17.74
C ALA A 22 -18.73 13.47 -17.23
N GLN A 23 -17.64 13.26 -17.97
CA GLN A 23 -16.24 13.63 -17.71
C GLN A 23 -15.45 12.60 -16.90
N VAL A 24 -14.66 11.81 -17.63
CA VAL A 24 -13.62 10.92 -17.09
C VAL A 24 -12.28 11.46 -17.56
N THR A 25 -11.35 11.71 -16.64
CA THR A 25 -9.92 11.84 -16.98
C THR A 25 -9.52 10.59 -17.75
N ILE A 26 -8.96 10.76 -18.94
CA ILE A 26 -8.52 9.61 -19.72
C ILE A 26 -7.21 9.12 -19.10
N GLY A 27 -7.28 7.95 -18.49
CA GLY A 27 -6.10 7.20 -18.08
C GLY A 27 -5.90 7.01 -16.57
N ALA A 28 -6.66 7.65 -15.68
CA ALA A 28 -6.45 7.52 -14.21
C ALA A 28 -7.70 7.32 -13.34
N GLY A 29 -8.92 7.44 -13.89
CA GLY A 29 -10.16 7.22 -13.11
C GLY A 29 -10.37 8.20 -11.94
N VAL A 30 -9.60 9.28 -11.91
CA VAL A 30 -9.82 10.45 -11.05
C VAL A 30 -10.65 11.49 -11.80
N PRO A 31 -11.36 12.39 -11.11
CA PRO A 31 -11.99 13.53 -11.74
C PRO A 31 -10.95 14.39 -12.48
N PRO A 32 -11.26 14.92 -13.67
CA PRO A 32 -10.36 15.84 -14.37
C PRO A 32 -10.28 17.16 -13.61
N HIS A 33 -9.18 17.88 -13.77
CA HIS A 33 -9.06 19.22 -13.22
C HIS A 33 -10.20 20.12 -13.73
N ASP A 34 -10.82 20.92 -12.83
CA ASP A 34 -12.03 21.72 -13.11
C ASP A 34 -11.90 22.71 -14.29
N GLY A 35 -10.67 23.06 -14.67
CA GLY A 35 -10.35 23.93 -15.80
C GLY A 35 -9.97 23.21 -17.10
N ALA A 36 -9.92 21.88 -17.12
CA ALA A 36 -9.42 21.11 -18.25
C ALA A 36 -10.56 20.52 -19.09
N ALA A 37 -10.61 20.88 -20.38
CA ALA A 37 -11.49 20.21 -21.34
C ALA A 37 -10.97 18.80 -21.71
N LEU A 38 -9.65 18.57 -21.57
CA LEU A 38 -9.00 17.28 -21.74
C LEU A 38 -7.88 17.15 -20.70
N ASP A 39 -8.03 16.21 -19.77
CA ASP A 39 -7.05 15.87 -18.74
C ASP A 39 -6.55 14.43 -18.97
N LEU A 40 -5.24 14.27 -19.14
CA LEU A 40 -4.58 13.00 -19.45
C LEU A 40 -3.59 12.67 -18.34
N ILE A 41 -3.90 11.64 -17.56
CA ILE A 41 -2.99 11.12 -16.53
C ILE A 41 -2.65 9.67 -16.89
N SER A 42 -1.38 9.38 -17.11
CA SER A 42 -0.93 8.03 -17.48
C SER A 42 -0.72 7.15 -16.24
N ASN A 43 -1.39 6.00 -16.20
CA ASN A 43 -1.15 4.97 -15.19
C ASN A 43 0.05 4.05 -15.47
N ASP A 44 0.61 4.04 -16.70
CA ASP A 44 1.61 3.05 -17.14
C ASP A 44 2.78 3.67 -17.96
N ASN A 45 3.23 4.86 -17.61
CA ASN A 45 4.32 5.59 -18.32
C ASN A 45 4.08 5.80 -19.83
N ARG A 46 2.83 5.95 -20.28
CA ARG A 46 2.46 6.28 -21.67
C ARG A 46 2.30 7.80 -21.84
N GLY A 47 2.53 8.30 -23.05
CA GLY A 47 2.40 9.72 -23.39
C GLY A 47 1.32 9.99 -24.45
N LEU A 48 1.07 11.27 -24.72
CA LEU A 48 0.24 11.72 -25.84
C LEU A 48 1.07 11.75 -27.13
N LEU A 49 0.64 11.01 -28.15
CA LEU A 49 1.23 11.10 -29.48
C LEU A 49 0.45 12.13 -30.31
N LEU A 50 1.10 13.25 -30.64
CA LEU A 50 0.51 14.31 -31.46
C LEU A 50 0.43 13.90 -32.95
N PRO A 51 -0.48 14.49 -33.73
CA PRO A 51 -0.48 14.35 -35.19
C PRO A 51 0.90 14.72 -35.77
N ARG A 52 1.45 13.83 -36.60
CA ARG A 52 2.79 13.97 -37.18
C ARG A 52 2.66 14.46 -38.63
N LEU A 53 3.14 15.68 -38.89
CA LEU A 53 3.04 16.33 -40.20
C LEU A 53 4.43 16.78 -40.66
N SER A 54 4.69 16.77 -41.96
CA SER A 54 5.89 17.37 -42.53
C SER A 54 5.56 18.81 -42.93
N LEU A 55 5.95 19.77 -42.09
CA LEU A 55 5.79 21.19 -42.39
C LEU A 55 6.85 21.64 -43.40
N THR A 56 6.46 22.55 -44.29
CA THR A 56 7.36 23.06 -45.34
C THR A 56 7.77 24.53 -45.13
N ALA A 57 6.98 25.30 -44.39
CA ALA A 57 7.30 26.67 -43.96
C ALA A 57 6.49 27.04 -42.71
N ALA A 58 7.05 27.88 -41.84
CA ALA A 58 6.34 28.32 -40.63
C ALA A 58 5.12 29.21 -40.95
N SER A 59 5.18 29.97 -42.04
CA SER A 59 4.11 30.88 -42.47
C SER A 59 2.96 30.19 -43.22
N LEU A 60 3.05 28.89 -43.50
CA LEU A 60 2.05 28.15 -44.25
C LEU A 60 1.27 27.19 -43.35
N TRP A 61 -0.05 27.29 -43.39
CA TRP A 61 -0.95 26.35 -42.69
C TRP A 61 -0.82 24.90 -43.20
N SER A 62 -0.42 24.74 -44.46
CA SER A 62 -0.12 23.45 -45.09
C SER A 62 0.83 22.59 -44.25
N PRO A 63 0.62 21.25 -44.17
CA PRO A 63 -0.25 20.43 -45.00
C PRO A 63 -1.69 20.30 -44.49
N LEU A 64 -2.07 21.06 -43.45
CA LEU A 64 -3.46 21.10 -43.02
C LEU A 64 -4.31 21.88 -44.02
N GLU A 65 -5.55 21.45 -44.19
CA GLU A 65 -6.54 22.09 -45.04
C GLU A 65 -7.52 22.91 -44.18
N GLY A 66 -8.25 23.85 -44.81
CA GLY A 66 -9.25 24.69 -44.15
C GLY A 66 -8.68 25.98 -43.55
N THR A 67 -9.52 26.67 -42.76
CA THR A 67 -9.15 27.92 -42.09
C THR A 67 -8.19 27.62 -40.94
N PRO A 68 -7.05 28.33 -40.82
CA PRO A 68 -6.14 28.16 -39.69
C PRO A 68 -6.83 28.45 -38.36
N ILE A 69 -6.53 27.63 -37.35
CA ILE A 69 -7.11 27.74 -36.02
C ILE A 69 -5.98 27.96 -35.01
N GLU A 70 -6.06 29.06 -34.28
CA GLU A 70 -5.15 29.39 -33.18
C GLU A 70 -5.11 28.29 -32.12
N GLY A 71 -3.90 27.91 -31.70
CA GLY A 71 -3.64 26.87 -30.70
C GLY A 71 -3.58 25.44 -31.27
N MET A 72 -3.66 25.24 -32.59
CA MET A 72 -3.46 23.91 -33.19
C MET A 72 -2.07 23.36 -32.89
N VAL A 73 -1.94 22.10 -32.46
CA VAL A 73 -0.65 21.50 -32.06
C VAL A 73 -0.32 20.28 -32.90
N VAL A 74 0.89 20.22 -33.45
CA VAL A 74 1.39 19.10 -34.26
C VAL A 74 2.84 18.77 -33.92
N TYR A 75 3.30 17.57 -34.27
CA TYR A 75 4.72 17.24 -34.29
C TYR A 75 5.24 17.33 -35.73
N ASN A 76 6.12 18.29 -36.00
CA ASN A 76 6.80 18.42 -37.30
C ASN A 76 7.82 17.30 -37.48
N THR A 77 7.70 16.54 -38.56
CA THR A 77 8.64 15.47 -38.93
C THR A 77 9.69 15.90 -39.93
N ASN A 78 9.58 17.10 -40.51
CA ASN A 78 10.61 17.65 -41.37
C ASN A 78 11.81 18.10 -40.52
N ASP A 79 13.02 17.64 -40.85
CA ASP A 79 14.27 17.98 -40.15
C ASP A 79 15.01 19.18 -40.74
N THR A 80 14.53 19.75 -41.85
CA THR A 80 15.14 20.95 -42.45
C THR A 80 14.93 22.19 -41.59
N HIS A 81 15.97 23.02 -41.49
CA HIS A 81 15.94 24.34 -40.83
C HIS A 81 15.80 25.46 -41.88
N GLU A 82 14.72 25.41 -42.65
CA GLU A 82 14.46 26.33 -43.76
C GLU A 82 13.04 26.93 -43.66
N ASN A 83 12.82 28.08 -44.28
CA ASN A 83 11.52 28.79 -44.29
C ASN A 83 10.96 29.03 -42.88
N ASP A 84 11.83 29.50 -41.99
CA ASP A 84 11.56 29.80 -40.57
C ASP A 84 11.11 28.59 -39.74
N LEU A 85 11.27 27.38 -40.26
CA LEU A 85 11.18 26.14 -39.48
C LEU A 85 12.53 25.84 -38.83
N GLU A 86 12.44 25.23 -37.66
CA GLU A 86 13.55 24.95 -36.75
C GLU A 86 13.81 23.45 -36.60
N GLY A 87 13.54 22.69 -37.68
CA GLY A 87 13.65 21.23 -37.73
C GLY A 87 12.50 20.49 -37.04
N GLN A 88 12.75 19.23 -36.67
CA GLN A 88 11.76 18.36 -36.04
C GLN A 88 11.43 18.83 -34.61
N GLY A 89 10.15 18.79 -34.26
CA GLY A 89 9.72 19.23 -32.93
C GLY A 89 8.21 19.39 -32.82
N VAL A 90 7.74 19.77 -31.64
CA VAL A 90 6.33 20.13 -31.44
C VAL A 90 6.13 21.56 -31.91
N TYR A 91 5.14 21.83 -32.76
CA TYR A 91 4.79 23.16 -33.23
C TYR A 91 3.34 23.49 -32.85
N VAL A 92 3.09 24.75 -32.53
CA VAL A 92 1.77 25.33 -32.29
C VAL A 92 1.51 26.42 -33.32
N TRP A 93 0.32 26.39 -33.94
CA TRP A 93 -0.13 27.50 -34.76
C TRP A 93 -0.56 28.65 -33.86
N ALA A 94 0.18 29.74 -33.90
CA ALA A 94 -0.10 30.95 -33.16
C ALA A 94 0.36 32.19 -33.94
N ASP A 95 -0.37 33.29 -33.80
CA ASP A 95 -0.05 34.57 -34.47
C ASP A 95 0.10 34.41 -35.99
N ASN A 96 -0.75 33.56 -36.59
CA ASN A 96 -0.73 33.25 -38.02
C ASN A 96 0.57 32.59 -38.54
N ALA A 97 1.28 31.84 -37.68
CA ALA A 97 2.43 31.03 -38.06
C ALA A 97 2.59 29.78 -37.16
N TRP A 98 3.34 28.77 -37.64
CA TRP A 98 3.80 27.64 -36.83
C TRP A 98 4.99 28.04 -35.98
N ASN A 99 4.82 27.96 -34.66
CA ASN A 99 5.84 28.27 -33.66
C ASN A 99 6.30 26.99 -32.97
N ILE A 100 7.61 26.74 -32.94
CA ILE A 100 8.16 25.55 -32.26
C ILE A 100 8.08 25.70 -30.73
N LEU A 101 7.56 24.68 -30.05
CA LEU A 101 7.62 24.55 -28.60
C LEU A 101 8.93 23.85 -28.23
N ARG A 102 9.96 24.62 -27.88
CA ARG A 102 11.20 24.09 -27.30
C ARG A 102 11.14 24.05 -25.78
N TYR A 103 11.60 22.95 -25.18
CA TYR A 103 11.97 22.90 -23.77
C TYR A 103 13.50 22.92 -23.68
N GLY A 104 14.09 24.11 -23.50
CA GLY A 104 15.53 24.28 -23.38
C GLY A 104 15.99 25.65 -23.84
N GLU A 105 16.52 26.42 -22.89
CA GLU A 105 17.11 27.76 -22.98
C GLU A 105 16.44 28.67 -24.01
N ILE A 106 15.44 29.43 -23.57
CA ILE A 106 15.12 30.70 -24.22
C ILE A 106 16.43 31.50 -24.21
N PRO A 107 17.09 31.73 -25.36
CA PRO A 107 18.25 32.60 -25.41
C PRO A 107 17.73 33.95 -24.92
N ASP A 108 18.32 34.48 -23.84
CA ASP A 108 17.88 35.67 -23.10
C ASP A 108 16.70 35.55 -22.12
N CYS A 109 16.34 34.35 -21.64
CA CYS A 109 15.53 34.28 -20.42
C CYS A 109 16.36 33.94 -19.17
N PRO A 110 16.68 34.94 -18.31
CA PRO A 110 17.42 34.70 -17.09
C PRO A 110 16.59 33.89 -16.08
N LYS A 111 17.17 32.77 -15.63
CA LYS A 111 16.65 32.04 -14.46
C LYS A 111 16.71 32.95 -13.22
N PRO A 112 15.82 32.79 -12.25
CA PRO A 112 15.89 33.57 -11.01
C PRO A 112 17.21 33.30 -10.29
N ALA A 113 17.75 34.32 -9.63
CA ALA A 113 18.90 34.13 -8.75
C ALA A 113 18.53 33.17 -7.59
N PRO A 114 19.49 32.44 -7.01
CA PRO A 114 19.22 31.64 -5.82
C PRO A 114 18.68 32.52 -4.68
N PRO A 115 17.69 32.04 -3.91
CA PRO A 115 17.28 32.69 -2.67
C PRO A 115 18.49 32.94 -1.76
N VAL A 116 18.51 34.07 -1.04
CA VAL A 116 19.70 34.53 -0.29
C VAL A 116 19.69 34.10 1.18
N SER A 117 18.52 33.85 1.76
CA SER A 117 18.38 33.39 3.14
C SER A 117 17.07 32.64 3.35
N ILE A 118 17.04 31.78 4.37
CA ILE A 118 15.81 31.15 4.88
C ILE A 118 15.62 31.62 6.33
N SER A 119 14.48 32.22 6.62
CA SER A 119 14.07 32.59 7.98
C SER A 119 13.03 31.62 8.51
N ILE A 120 13.26 31.11 9.72
CA ILE A 120 12.39 30.15 10.42
C ILE A 120 11.88 30.83 11.70
N SER A 121 10.56 30.97 11.82
CA SER A 121 9.95 31.80 12.88
C SER A 121 10.06 31.22 14.29
N SER A 122 10.08 29.89 14.43
CA SER A 122 10.30 29.19 15.70
C SER A 122 11.09 27.91 15.48
N ARG A 123 11.98 27.61 16.44
CA ARG A 123 12.75 26.36 16.48
C ARG A 123 12.28 25.40 17.56
N ASP A 124 11.39 25.85 18.44
CA ASP A 124 10.75 25.02 19.46
C ASP A 124 9.24 25.09 19.24
N ILE A 125 8.65 23.98 18.77
CA ILE A 125 7.21 23.92 18.51
C ILE A 125 6.62 22.62 19.04
N VAL A 126 5.29 22.59 19.15
CA VAL A 126 4.55 21.41 19.58
C VAL A 126 3.90 20.75 18.37
N GLN A 127 3.83 19.42 18.34
CA GLN A 127 3.18 18.65 17.29
C GLN A 127 1.73 19.14 17.04
N GLY A 128 1.37 19.28 15.76
CA GLY A 128 0.10 19.85 15.32
C GLY A 128 0.06 21.38 15.33
N LYS A 129 1.12 22.07 15.78
CA LYS A 129 1.27 23.52 15.61
C LYS A 129 2.01 23.86 14.33
N LYS A 130 1.89 25.13 13.94
CA LYS A 130 2.51 25.68 12.74
C LYS A 130 3.70 26.56 13.08
N LEU A 131 4.70 26.57 12.20
CA LEU A 131 5.75 27.58 12.14
C LEU A 131 5.76 28.21 10.74
N THR A 132 6.32 29.39 10.61
CA THR A 132 6.43 30.09 9.33
C THR A 132 7.88 30.02 8.85
N VAL A 133 8.07 29.63 7.60
CA VAL A 133 9.36 29.71 6.90
C VAL A 133 9.22 30.67 5.75
N SER A 134 10.21 31.54 5.57
CA SER A 134 10.21 32.52 4.48
C SER A 134 11.59 32.70 3.88
N THR A 135 11.60 33.20 2.65
CA THR A 135 12.77 33.75 1.98
C THR A 135 12.43 35.12 1.39
N PRO A 136 13.39 36.06 1.32
CA PRO A 136 13.17 37.31 0.60
C PRO A 136 12.71 37.05 -0.84
N VAL A 137 11.85 37.92 -1.37
CA VAL A 137 11.38 37.80 -2.75
C VAL A 137 12.57 37.90 -3.70
N VAL A 138 12.73 36.88 -4.55
CA VAL A 138 13.71 36.83 -5.62
C VAL A 138 13.12 37.50 -6.87
N SER A 139 13.84 38.48 -7.42
CA SER A 139 13.45 39.15 -8.66
C SER A 139 13.34 38.15 -9.82
N GLY A 140 12.27 38.26 -10.61
CA GLY A 140 12.00 37.37 -11.74
C GLY A 140 11.43 35.99 -11.38
N ALA A 141 11.21 35.68 -10.10
CA ALA A 141 10.54 34.45 -9.67
C ALA A 141 9.00 34.59 -9.73
N THR A 142 8.32 33.60 -10.30
CA THR A 142 6.85 33.52 -10.33
C THR A 142 6.29 32.61 -9.23
N PHE A 143 7.08 31.63 -8.76
CA PHE A 143 6.73 30.77 -7.64
C PHE A 143 7.98 30.17 -6.98
N TYR A 144 7.78 29.47 -5.86
CA TYR A 144 8.83 28.85 -5.06
C TYR A 144 8.53 27.38 -4.85
N MET A 145 9.57 26.57 -4.80
CA MET A 145 9.51 25.17 -4.44
C MET A 145 10.25 24.93 -3.14
N TRP A 146 9.55 24.36 -2.17
CA TRP A 146 10.08 24.02 -0.85
C TRP A 146 10.26 22.51 -0.72
N GLU A 147 11.41 22.09 -0.22
CA GLU A 147 11.71 20.71 0.17
C GLU A 147 11.76 20.66 1.69
N LEU A 148 10.98 19.77 2.30
CA LEU A 148 10.86 19.61 3.75
C LEU A 148 11.24 18.17 4.16
N PRO A 149 11.83 17.98 5.35
CA PRO A 149 12.04 16.65 5.88
C PRO A 149 10.72 15.96 6.23
N ASN A 150 10.71 14.61 6.19
CA ASN A 150 9.59 13.82 6.71
C ASN A 150 9.26 14.25 8.16
N GLY A 151 7.98 14.44 8.46
CA GLY A 151 7.51 14.94 9.75
C GLY A 151 7.14 16.43 9.76
N LEU A 152 7.53 17.19 8.74
CA LEU A 152 7.10 18.57 8.48
C LEU A 152 6.31 18.64 7.16
N ALA A 153 5.19 19.36 7.15
CA ALA A 153 4.32 19.46 5.96
C ALA A 153 3.87 20.88 5.67
N ALA A 154 3.87 21.26 4.40
CA ALA A 154 3.30 22.52 3.91
C ALA A 154 2.77 22.35 2.48
N ASN A 155 1.73 23.10 2.13
CA ASN A 155 1.17 23.15 0.78
C ASN A 155 1.12 24.63 0.35
N SER A 156 2.19 25.12 -0.27
CA SER A 156 2.25 26.48 -0.80
C SER A 156 3.42 26.64 -1.76
N THR A 157 3.22 27.47 -2.78
CA THR A 157 4.22 27.83 -3.79
C THR A 157 4.71 29.28 -3.61
N SER A 158 4.43 29.90 -2.46
CA SER A 158 4.84 31.26 -2.12
C SER A 158 6.26 31.32 -1.54
N ASN A 159 6.86 32.53 -1.54
CA ASN A 159 8.14 32.80 -0.87
C ASN A 159 8.03 32.70 0.67
N THR A 160 6.80 32.62 1.20
CA THR A 160 6.50 32.37 2.60
C THR A 160 5.52 31.21 2.74
N ILE A 161 5.84 30.25 3.59
CA ILE A 161 5.03 29.04 3.83
C ILE A 161 4.76 28.84 5.32
N GLU A 162 3.58 28.32 5.64
CA GLU A 162 3.27 27.78 6.95
C GLU A 162 3.53 26.27 6.96
N ILE A 163 4.47 25.84 7.78
CA ILE A 163 4.79 24.43 8.00
C ILE A 163 4.02 23.93 9.22
N THR A 164 3.24 22.87 9.06
CA THR A 164 2.64 22.11 10.15
C THR A 164 3.61 21.02 10.59
N ALA A 165 3.92 20.93 11.88
CA ALA A 165 4.69 19.81 12.41
C ALA A 165 3.78 18.60 12.66
N VAL A 166 3.94 17.58 11.84
CA VAL A 166 3.12 16.38 11.85
C VAL A 166 3.65 15.36 12.84
N GLU A 167 4.98 15.31 13.05
CA GLU A 167 5.65 14.37 13.95
C GLU A 167 6.54 15.10 14.96
N ALA A 168 6.68 14.51 16.15
CA ALA A 168 7.64 14.98 17.15
C ALA A 168 9.05 14.48 16.83
N GLY A 169 10.07 15.31 17.05
CA GLY A 169 11.44 14.99 16.69
C GLY A 169 12.35 16.21 16.57
N THR A 170 13.61 15.96 16.21
CA THR A 170 14.60 17.01 15.94
C THR A 170 14.95 17.01 14.46
N TYR A 171 14.65 18.11 13.77
CA TYR A 171 14.82 18.27 12.33
C TYR A 171 15.95 19.24 12.03
N SER A 172 16.87 18.83 11.15
CA SER A 172 17.96 19.73 10.75
C SER A 172 17.44 20.90 9.93
N ALA A 173 17.83 22.13 10.27
CA ALA A 173 17.47 23.30 9.46
C ALA A 173 17.97 23.19 8.01
N ALA A 174 19.08 22.48 7.77
CA ALA A 174 19.64 22.26 6.44
C ALA A 174 18.80 21.33 5.55
N SER A 175 17.87 20.58 6.14
CA SER A 175 16.92 19.74 5.38
C SER A 175 15.76 20.54 4.77
N ILE A 176 15.56 21.79 5.21
CA ILE A 176 14.60 22.70 4.58
C ILE A 176 15.32 23.41 3.45
N LYS A 177 14.86 23.21 2.21
CA LYS A 177 15.46 23.84 1.03
C LYS A 177 14.41 24.61 0.24
N VAL A 178 14.85 25.65 -0.45
CA VAL A 178 14.00 26.46 -1.32
C VAL A 178 14.68 26.75 -2.66
N ARG A 179 13.89 26.71 -3.74
CA ARG A 179 14.25 27.18 -5.08
C ARG A 179 13.27 28.24 -5.53
N ALA A 180 13.78 29.27 -6.20
CA ALA A 180 12.97 30.23 -6.94
C ALA A 180 12.75 29.73 -8.37
N VAL A 181 11.55 29.92 -8.91
CA VAL A 181 11.16 29.35 -10.21
C VAL A 181 10.45 30.38 -11.07
N ASN A 182 10.77 30.38 -12.36
CA ASN A 182 10.03 31.09 -13.40
C ASN A 182 9.86 30.21 -14.65
N ALA A 183 9.25 30.78 -15.71
CA ALA A 183 9.04 30.08 -16.98
C ALA A 183 10.33 29.50 -17.61
N CYS A 184 11.49 29.99 -17.19
CA CYS A 184 12.78 29.71 -17.79
C CYS A 184 13.61 28.71 -16.95
N GLY A 185 13.13 28.37 -15.76
CA GLY A 185 13.63 27.26 -14.96
C GLY A 185 13.79 27.57 -13.48
N PHE A 186 14.60 26.73 -12.83
CA PHE A 186 14.85 26.76 -11.40
C PHE A 186 16.18 27.44 -11.09
N SER A 187 16.22 28.19 -10.00
CA SER A 187 17.48 28.57 -9.36
C SER A 187 18.18 27.36 -8.74
N ASP A 188 19.43 27.54 -8.32
CA ASP A 188 20.05 26.64 -7.34
C ASP A 188 19.25 26.66 -6.03
N ALA A 189 19.30 25.53 -5.31
CA ALA A 189 18.61 25.40 -4.04
C ALA A 189 19.43 26.06 -2.92
N LEU A 190 18.78 26.91 -2.14
CA LEU A 190 19.31 27.34 -0.85
C LEU A 190 18.87 26.35 0.22
N SER A 191 19.80 25.91 1.07
CA SER A 191 19.50 25.11 2.26
C SER A 191 19.43 26.01 3.50
N GLY A 192 18.54 25.70 4.44
CA GLY A 192 18.44 26.42 5.70
C GLY A 192 19.70 26.28 6.56
N THR A 193 19.93 27.24 7.44
CA THR A 193 21.10 27.25 8.34
C THR A 193 20.70 27.49 9.80
N GLY A 194 21.65 27.22 10.70
CA GLY A 194 21.47 27.39 12.15
C GLY A 194 21.01 26.13 12.88
N ALA A 195 20.48 26.32 14.10
CA ALA A 195 20.09 25.24 14.99
C ALA A 195 18.91 24.40 14.46
N ASN A 196 18.85 23.14 14.90
CA ASN A 196 17.76 22.23 14.55
C ASN A 196 16.41 22.74 15.08
N ILE A 197 15.33 22.34 14.41
CA ILE A 197 13.95 22.53 14.87
C ILE A 197 13.61 21.35 15.78
N VAL A 198 13.19 21.63 17.00
CA VAL A 198 12.72 20.66 17.98
C VAL A 198 11.19 20.72 18.02
N VAL A 199 10.55 19.63 17.59
CA VAL A 199 9.11 19.43 17.73
C VAL A 199 8.86 18.56 18.95
N LYS A 200 8.25 19.15 19.97
CA LYS A 200 7.80 18.45 21.18
C LYS A 200 6.48 17.74 20.89
N SER A 201 6.32 16.54 21.45
CA SER A 201 5.06 15.79 21.39
C SER A 201 3.92 16.61 22.02
N ASN A 202 2.71 16.48 21.47
CA ASN A 202 1.51 17.14 22.00
C ASN A 202 0.76 16.26 23.02
N LYS A 203 1.32 15.11 23.39
CA LYS A 203 0.71 14.17 24.33
C LYS A 203 0.95 14.58 25.80
N PRO A 204 0.01 14.25 26.71
CA PRO A 204 0.18 14.46 28.14
C PRO A 204 1.42 13.77 28.71
N GLU A 205 1.98 14.34 29.78
CA GLU A 205 3.17 13.82 30.45
C GLU A 205 2.94 12.37 30.93
N GLY A 206 3.78 11.44 30.44
CA GLY A 206 3.70 10.01 30.74
C GLY A 206 3.32 9.10 29.57
N GLU A 207 2.87 9.63 28.43
CA GLU A 207 2.51 8.84 27.25
C GLU A 207 3.69 8.73 26.25
N ILE A 208 4.12 7.50 25.94
CA ILE A 208 5.27 7.23 25.06
C ILE A 208 4.83 7.27 23.59
N ASP A 209 5.64 7.87 22.70
CA ASP A 209 5.34 7.91 21.27
C ASP A 209 5.34 6.50 20.63
N ARG A 210 4.46 6.29 19.64
CA ARG A 210 4.54 5.08 18.81
C ARG A 210 5.82 5.10 17.98
N GLY A 211 6.59 4.02 18.00
CA GLY A 211 7.84 3.90 17.24
C GLY A 211 7.65 3.33 15.83
N ASN A 212 8.61 3.58 14.92
CA ASN A 212 8.69 2.91 13.62
C ASN A 212 9.23 1.48 13.75
N ALA A 213 8.47 0.63 14.42
CA ALA A 213 8.70 -0.81 14.53
C ALA A 213 7.34 -1.52 14.60
N TYR A 214 7.36 -2.85 14.55
CA TYR A 214 6.20 -3.67 14.83
C TYR A 214 6.62 -4.97 15.51
N ILE A 215 5.68 -5.58 16.24
CA ILE A 215 5.86 -6.92 16.79
C ILE A 215 5.31 -7.92 15.77
N GLN A 216 6.11 -8.93 15.43
CA GLN A 216 5.76 -10.03 14.54
C GLN A 216 5.63 -11.34 15.32
N GLY A 217 4.57 -12.08 15.07
CA GLY A 217 4.34 -13.42 15.63
C GLY A 217 2.89 -13.86 15.42
N ALA A 218 2.53 -15.03 15.96
CA ALA A 218 1.17 -15.54 15.89
C ALA A 218 0.20 -14.65 16.68
N VAL A 219 -0.96 -14.34 16.10
CA VAL A 219 -1.95 -13.41 16.68
C VAL A 219 -3.22 -14.09 17.16
N CYS A 220 -3.42 -15.36 16.82
CA CYS A 220 -4.57 -16.12 17.25
C CYS A 220 -4.18 -17.58 17.52
N PHE A 221 -4.72 -18.16 18.60
CA PHE A 221 -4.51 -19.55 18.99
C PHE A 221 -5.86 -20.27 19.21
N ASP A 222 -6.04 -21.42 18.56
CA ASP A 222 -7.18 -22.33 18.76
C ASP A 222 -6.79 -23.42 19.77
N VAL A 223 -7.50 -23.51 20.90
CA VAL A 223 -7.22 -24.50 21.95
C VAL A 223 -7.85 -25.88 21.72
N GLY A 224 -8.79 -26.00 20.77
CA GLY A 224 -9.38 -27.27 20.34
C GLY A 224 -9.98 -28.15 21.45
N GLN A 225 -10.56 -27.55 22.48
CA GLN A 225 -11.10 -28.21 23.67
C GLN A 225 -12.57 -28.66 23.57
N SER A 226 -13.46 -27.92 22.89
CA SER A 226 -14.88 -28.30 22.80
C SER A 226 -15.31 -28.83 21.43
N ASN A 227 -16.14 -29.87 21.50
CA ASN A 227 -16.89 -30.50 20.41
C ASN A 227 -18.34 -29.97 20.36
N PHE A 228 -18.56 -28.70 20.72
CA PHE A 228 -19.90 -28.12 20.75
C PHE A 228 -20.47 -27.94 19.33
N ASN A 229 -21.72 -28.37 19.23
CA ASN A 229 -22.63 -28.40 18.12
C ASN A 229 -22.79 -27.08 17.32
N SER A 230 -22.43 -27.19 16.03
CA SER A 230 -23.05 -26.61 14.83
C SER A 230 -22.65 -25.24 14.25
N SER A 231 -21.72 -24.47 14.82
CA SER A 231 -21.27 -23.23 14.13
C SER A 231 -19.78 -22.91 14.15
N CYS A 232 -18.97 -23.43 15.08
CA CYS A 232 -17.51 -23.38 14.93
C CYS A 232 -16.86 -24.63 15.53
N GLY A 233 -16.47 -25.58 14.67
CA GLY A 233 -15.78 -26.81 15.10
C GLY A 233 -16.44 -28.14 14.71
N SER A 234 -17.18 -28.25 13.61
CA SER A 234 -17.64 -29.56 13.08
C SER A 234 -16.53 -30.44 12.49
N GLN A 235 -15.25 -30.02 12.59
CA GLN A 235 -14.13 -30.78 12.05
C GLN A 235 -13.67 -31.85 13.04
N VAL A 236 -13.66 -33.10 12.57
CA VAL A 236 -13.32 -34.31 13.34
C VAL A 236 -11.82 -34.39 13.74
N SER A 237 -11.01 -33.37 13.41
CA SER A 237 -9.56 -33.38 13.64
C SER A 237 -8.95 -31.96 13.66
N ARG A 238 -9.07 -31.25 14.79
CA ARG A 238 -8.33 -29.99 15.03
C ARG A 238 -7.11 -30.26 15.91
N SER A 239 -5.95 -29.71 15.54
CA SER A 239 -4.75 -29.77 16.37
C SER A 239 -4.74 -28.56 17.32
N PRO A 240 -4.73 -28.77 18.65
CA PRO A 240 -4.76 -27.67 19.61
C PRO A 240 -3.41 -26.93 19.62
N ALA A 241 -3.45 -25.60 19.66
CA ALA A 241 -2.26 -24.75 19.68
C ALA A 241 -1.38 -24.95 20.92
N PHE A 242 -1.95 -25.47 22.01
CA PHE A 242 -1.28 -25.72 23.28
C PHE A 242 -1.42 -27.18 23.73
N SER A 243 -0.98 -28.13 22.90
CA SER A 243 -1.02 -29.58 23.19
C SER A 243 -0.18 -30.00 24.40
N ASP A 244 0.91 -29.28 24.68
CA ASP A 244 1.91 -29.62 25.70
C ASP A 244 2.64 -28.37 26.24
N ALA A 245 3.56 -28.56 27.19
CA ALA A 245 4.30 -27.46 27.81
C ALA A 245 5.21 -26.69 26.82
N SER A 246 5.80 -27.36 25.83
CA SER A 246 6.65 -26.71 24.84
C SER A 246 5.82 -25.81 23.91
N SER A 247 4.62 -26.27 23.57
CA SER A 247 3.65 -25.52 22.78
C SER A 247 3.05 -24.33 23.54
N ARG A 248 3.33 -24.12 24.83
CA ARG A 248 2.97 -22.89 25.57
C ARG A 248 4.04 -21.81 25.51
N MET A 249 5.16 -22.07 24.85
CA MET A 249 6.20 -21.07 24.59
C MET A 249 6.08 -20.63 23.12
N ARG A 250 6.03 -19.31 22.88
CA ARG A 250 6.06 -18.73 21.53
C ARG A 250 7.14 -17.69 21.42
N ILE A 251 7.83 -17.72 20.28
CA ILE A 251 8.84 -16.72 19.92
C ILE A 251 8.16 -15.66 19.08
N TYR A 252 8.34 -14.41 19.50
CA TYR A 252 7.95 -13.22 18.76
C TYR A 252 9.20 -12.43 18.41
N SER A 253 9.06 -11.47 17.52
CA SER A 253 10.14 -10.56 17.18
C SER A 253 9.68 -9.11 17.12
N VAL A 254 10.56 -8.20 17.51
CA VAL A 254 10.43 -6.77 17.25
C VAL A 254 11.20 -6.47 15.98
N VAL A 255 10.50 -5.99 14.96
CA VAL A 255 11.06 -5.65 13.65
C VAL A 255 11.07 -4.13 13.50
N PHE A 256 12.25 -3.58 13.27
CA PHE A 256 12.43 -2.13 13.09
C PHE A 256 12.30 -1.76 11.62
N GLY A 257 11.62 -0.65 11.33
CA GLY A 257 11.47 -0.13 9.97
C GLY A 257 12.79 0.37 9.38
N SER A 258 12.86 0.46 8.05
CA SER A 258 14.09 0.84 7.32
C SER A 258 14.62 2.25 7.63
N SER A 259 13.79 3.13 8.20
CA SER A 259 14.21 4.48 8.61
C SER A 259 14.82 4.52 10.02
N VAL A 260 14.86 3.40 10.75
CA VAL A 260 15.43 3.35 12.11
C VAL A 260 16.92 3.06 12.03
N ILE A 261 17.73 3.95 12.59
CA ILE A 261 19.18 3.77 12.69
C ILE A 261 19.47 2.84 13.88
N MET A 262 19.75 1.55 13.59
CA MET A 262 19.90 0.51 14.62
C MET A 262 20.99 0.80 15.66
N SER A 263 22.06 1.52 15.30
CA SER A 263 23.11 1.91 16.25
C SER A 263 22.64 2.89 17.33
N GLN A 264 21.48 3.53 17.14
CA GLN A 264 20.87 4.45 18.09
C GLN A 264 19.76 3.80 18.94
N VAL A 265 19.48 2.52 18.72
CA VAL A 265 18.43 1.79 19.43
C VAL A 265 18.99 1.19 20.72
N THR A 266 18.39 1.54 21.87
CA THR A 266 18.79 1.04 23.19
C THR A 266 17.58 0.70 24.05
N ASP A 267 17.82 0.04 25.20
CA ASP A 267 16.81 -0.19 26.24
C ASP A 267 15.51 -0.85 25.75
N LEU A 268 15.61 -1.91 24.93
CA LEU A 268 14.43 -2.69 24.54
C LEU A 268 13.88 -3.44 25.75
N LYS A 269 12.60 -3.23 26.02
CA LYS A 269 11.80 -3.89 27.04
C LYS A 269 10.58 -4.51 26.38
N VAL A 270 10.16 -5.66 26.87
CA VAL A 270 9.00 -6.38 26.36
C VAL A 270 8.07 -6.77 27.50
N GLY A 271 6.78 -6.86 27.21
CA GLY A 271 5.81 -7.28 28.20
C GLY A 271 4.43 -7.54 27.62
N SER A 272 3.45 -7.71 28.51
CA SER A 272 2.03 -7.76 28.16
C SER A 272 1.20 -6.85 29.06
N TYR A 273 0.01 -6.47 28.59
CA TYR A 273 -1.04 -5.77 29.32
C TYR A 273 -2.41 -6.12 28.72
N ASN A 274 -3.49 -5.56 29.27
CA ASN A 274 -4.86 -5.86 28.84
C ASN A 274 -5.16 -7.37 28.80
N ASP A 275 -4.66 -8.08 29.82
CA ASP A 275 -4.85 -9.52 30.00
C ASP A 275 -5.71 -9.77 31.27
N PRO A 276 -7.03 -9.56 31.18
CA PRO A 276 -7.92 -9.69 32.34
C PRO A 276 -8.07 -11.13 32.82
N ARG A 277 -7.67 -12.10 32.00
CA ARG A 277 -7.88 -13.53 32.23
C ARG A 277 -6.59 -14.27 32.58
N GLY A 278 -5.45 -13.58 32.56
CA GLY A 278 -4.14 -14.13 32.88
C GLY A 278 -3.67 -15.16 31.86
N ILE A 279 -3.94 -14.94 30.57
CA ILE A 279 -3.52 -15.85 29.50
C ILE A 279 -2.01 -15.83 29.24
N ILE A 280 -1.31 -14.75 29.60
CA ILE A 280 0.15 -14.64 29.56
C ILE A 280 0.74 -14.88 30.95
N LYS A 281 1.59 -15.90 31.05
CA LYS A 281 2.33 -16.24 32.27
C LYS A 281 3.61 -15.40 32.40
N SER A 282 4.36 -15.22 31.32
CA SER A 282 5.56 -14.38 31.32
C SER A 282 5.91 -13.90 29.91
N VAL A 283 6.64 -12.78 29.84
CA VAL A 283 7.28 -12.28 28.64
C VAL A 283 8.74 -12.02 28.98
N THR A 284 9.67 -12.56 28.20
CA THR A 284 11.12 -12.44 28.43
C THR A 284 11.83 -12.09 27.14
N GLY A 285 12.91 -11.31 27.21
CA GLY A 285 13.61 -10.82 26.01
C GLY A 285 14.08 -9.38 26.08
N ASP A 286 14.01 -8.75 27.26
CA ASP A 286 14.60 -7.43 27.51
C ASP A 286 16.07 -7.38 27.08
N LYS A 287 16.46 -6.26 26.48
CA LYS A 287 17.83 -6.06 25.98
C LYS A 287 18.26 -4.60 26.13
N ALA A 288 19.24 -4.36 27.00
CA ALA A 288 19.78 -3.01 27.23
C ALA A 288 20.61 -2.50 26.03
N SER A 289 21.40 -3.37 25.40
CA SER A 289 22.30 -3.04 24.29
C SER A 289 22.49 -4.23 23.32
N GLY A 290 23.10 -3.99 22.15
CA GLY A 290 23.32 -5.05 21.15
C GLY A 290 22.02 -5.53 20.48
N ILE A 291 21.04 -4.64 20.34
CA ILE A 291 19.75 -4.90 19.68
C ILE A 291 20.00 -5.08 18.18
N ILE A 292 19.42 -6.14 17.60
CA ILE A 292 19.56 -6.50 16.18
C ILE A 292 18.19 -6.47 15.50
N ASN A 293 18.12 -6.46 14.17
CA ASN A 293 16.84 -6.47 13.45
C ASN A 293 16.70 -7.79 12.66
N PRO A 294 15.72 -8.66 12.96
CA PRO A 294 14.73 -8.55 14.04
C PRO A 294 15.30 -8.96 15.42
N THR A 295 14.79 -8.38 16.51
CA THR A 295 15.14 -8.83 17.88
C THR A 295 14.07 -9.78 18.42
N LEU A 296 14.47 -10.97 18.87
CA LEU A 296 13.55 -11.99 19.37
C LEU A 296 13.20 -11.79 20.84
N PHE A 297 11.97 -12.14 21.21
CA PHE A 297 11.52 -12.28 22.59
C PHE A 297 10.55 -13.47 22.72
N VAL A 298 10.35 -13.95 23.94
CA VAL A 298 9.60 -15.17 24.24
C VAL A 298 8.39 -14.84 25.10
N VAL A 299 7.25 -15.38 24.72
CA VAL A 299 5.98 -15.31 25.45
C VAL A 299 5.62 -16.70 25.94
N GLN A 300 5.42 -16.84 27.25
CA GLN A 300 4.91 -18.04 27.88
C GLN A 300 3.42 -17.85 28.20
N PHE A 301 2.59 -18.76 27.71
CA PHE A 301 1.16 -18.80 28.00
C PHE A 301 0.87 -19.52 29.31
N ALA A 302 -0.29 -19.23 29.90
CA ALA A 302 -0.77 -19.85 31.14
C ALA A 302 -0.82 -21.38 31.05
N ASP A 303 -0.51 -22.06 32.17
CA ASP A 303 -0.50 -23.52 32.19
C ASP A 303 -1.89 -24.13 31.97
N ASN A 304 -2.94 -23.41 32.38
CA ASN A 304 -4.35 -23.76 32.18
C ASN A 304 -4.98 -23.06 30.96
N ILE A 305 -4.19 -22.62 29.97
CA ILE A 305 -4.70 -21.80 28.87
C ILE A 305 -5.83 -22.48 28.08
N ASN A 306 -5.76 -23.81 27.92
CA ASN A 306 -6.79 -24.60 27.27
C ASN A 306 -8.12 -24.52 28.03
N GLU A 307 -8.09 -24.65 29.35
CA GLU A 307 -9.29 -24.55 30.21
C GLU A 307 -9.86 -23.13 30.18
N LEU A 308 -9.00 -22.11 30.23
CA LEU A 308 -9.43 -20.70 30.18
C LEU A 308 -10.18 -20.38 28.90
N ALA A 309 -9.69 -20.87 27.76
CA ALA A 309 -10.25 -20.58 26.45
C ALA A 309 -11.35 -21.56 26.03
N ALA A 310 -11.58 -22.65 26.76
CA ALA A 310 -12.60 -23.64 26.42
C ALA A 310 -14.00 -23.00 26.27
N GLY A 311 -14.69 -23.32 25.18
CA GLY A 311 -16.00 -22.77 24.83
C GLY A 311 -16.00 -21.28 24.44
N THR A 312 -14.85 -20.61 24.42
CA THR A 312 -14.76 -19.21 23.94
C THR A 312 -14.65 -19.15 22.42
N SER A 313 -15.21 -18.11 21.81
CA SER A 313 -15.18 -17.96 20.37
C SER A 313 -15.20 -16.50 19.94
N HIS A 314 -14.57 -16.23 18.80
CA HIS A 314 -14.71 -14.95 18.11
C HIS A 314 -16.18 -14.69 17.77
N TYR A 315 -16.91 -15.77 17.48
CA TYR A 315 -18.30 -15.73 17.05
C TYR A 315 -19.26 -15.17 18.11
N GLY A 316 -18.95 -15.40 19.39
CA GLY A 316 -19.71 -14.85 20.52
C GLY A 316 -19.12 -13.58 21.11
N GLY A 317 -18.01 -13.06 20.56
CA GLY A 317 -17.23 -11.99 21.19
C GLY A 317 -16.62 -12.39 22.54
N THR A 318 -16.46 -13.69 22.78
CA THR A 318 -16.00 -14.24 24.06
C THR A 318 -14.53 -14.64 24.06
N SER A 319 -13.82 -14.49 22.94
CA SER A 319 -12.40 -14.79 22.85
C SER A 319 -11.59 -14.07 23.91
N LEU A 320 -10.57 -14.74 24.43
CA LEU A 320 -9.63 -14.15 25.35
C LEU A 320 -8.63 -13.31 24.59
N THR A 321 -8.29 -12.12 25.11
CA THR A 321 -7.32 -11.23 24.47
C THR A 321 -6.24 -10.80 25.46
N ALA A 322 -5.02 -10.62 24.96
CA ALA A 322 -3.95 -9.93 25.65
C ALA A 322 -3.22 -9.03 24.66
N THR A 323 -2.56 -7.98 25.13
CA THR A 323 -1.73 -7.12 24.29
C THR A 323 -0.28 -7.25 24.68
N LEU A 324 0.54 -7.73 23.76
CA LEU A 324 1.99 -7.68 23.86
C LEU A 324 2.47 -6.27 23.55
N TRP A 325 3.50 -5.82 24.26
CA TRP A 325 4.13 -4.52 24.03
C TRP A 325 5.65 -4.64 24.00
N ALA A 326 6.27 -3.74 23.24
CA ALA A 326 7.70 -3.50 23.30
C ALA A 326 7.96 -1.99 23.41
N SER A 327 8.84 -1.60 24.33
CA SER A 327 9.33 -0.22 24.42
C SER A 327 10.84 -0.19 24.20
N TYR A 328 11.35 0.84 23.54
CA TYR A 328 12.78 1.00 23.27
C TYR A 328 13.11 2.49 23.18
N LYS A 329 14.38 2.85 23.16
CA LYS A 329 14.82 4.22 22.90
C LYS A 329 15.45 4.33 21.52
N VAL A 330 15.22 5.46 20.84
CA VAL A 330 15.97 5.87 19.64
C VAL A 330 16.57 7.22 19.92
N SER A 331 17.90 7.33 19.88
CA SER A 331 18.61 8.57 20.24
C SER A 331 18.17 9.13 21.61
N GLY A 332 17.92 8.24 22.58
CA GLY A 332 17.49 8.59 23.94
C GLY A 332 15.99 8.80 24.13
N ALA A 333 15.20 8.97 23.06
CA ALA A 333 13.75 9.13 23.15
C ALA A 333 13.03 7.78 23.22
N ALA A 334 12.19 7.58 24.23
CA ALA A 334 11.38 6.37 24.38
C ALA A 334 10.33 6.26 23.28
N LYS A 335 10.14 5.03 22.77
CA LYS A 335 9.18 4.64 21.73
C LYS A 335 8.50 3.34 22.15
N TYR A 336 7.29 3.11 21.69
CA TYR A 336 6.51 1.91 22.01
C TYR A 336 5.76 1.34 20.79
N VAL A 337 5.52 0.03 20.80
CA VAL A 337 4.73 -0.71 19.80
C VAL A 337 3.96 -1.84 20.48
N THR A 338 2.82 -2.23 19.90
CA THR A 338 1.94 -3.28 20.46
C THR A 338 1.47 -4.28 19.42
N LEU A 339 1.09 -5.46 19.91
CA LEU A 339 0.41 -6.51 19.17
C LEU A 339 -0.65 -7.16 20.06
N THR A 340 -1.92 -7.11 19.64
CA THR A 340 -2.99 -7.84 20.32
C THR A 340 -3.03 -9.28 19.84
N ILE A 341 -3.10 -10.20 20.79
CA ILE A 341 -3.24 -11.63 20.54
C ILE A 341 -4.60 -12.11 21.06
N THR A 342 -5.15 -13.13 20.40
CA THR A 342 -6.46 -13.71 20.72
C THR A 342 -6.31 -15.21 20.97
N ILE A 343 -7.01 -15.74 21.96
CA ILE A 343 -7.06 -17.18 22.26
C ILE A 343 -8.50 -17.60 22.38
N GLN A 344 -8.84 -18.70 21.74
CA GLN A 344 -10.21 -19.18 21.66
C GLN A 344 -10.26 -20.67 21.40
N ASP A 345 -11.44 -21.25 21.55
CA ASP A 345 -11.70 -22.66 21.27
C ASP A 345 -12.27 -22.90 19.86
N CYS A 346 -12.60 -21.83 19.16
CA CYS A 346 -12.94 -21.88 17.74
C CYS A 346 -11.72 -21.55 16.87
N ALA A 347 -11.67 -22.13 15.69
CA ALA A 347 -10.51 -21.97 14.83
C ALA A 347 -10.26 -20.50 14.47
N CYS A 348 -8.98 -20.15 14.35
CA CYS A 348 -8.47 -18.79 14.14
C CYS A 348 -8.67 -18.23 12.72
N CYS A 349 -9.86 -18.48 12.17
CA CYS A 349 -10.31 -18.03 10.85
C CYS A 349 -11.57 -17.16 11.05
N PRO A 350 -11.71 -16.04 10.32
CA PRO A 350 -12.86 -15.13 10.46
C PRO A 350 -14.19 -15.85 10.13
N MET A 351 -15.32 -15.25 10.50
CA MET A 351 -16.63 -15.93 10.51
C MET A 351 -17.03 -16.62 9.21
N ASP A 352 -16.71 -16.02 8.05
CA ASP A 352 -17.03 -16.62 6.74
C ASP A 352 -15.79 -17.32 6.10
N GLY A 353 -14.66 -17.35 6.82
CA GLY A 353 -13.41 -17.93 6.35
C GLY A 353 -13.41 -19.46 6.35
N TYR A 354 -12.77 -20.03 5.33
CA TYR A 354 -12.72 -21.47 5.13
C TYR A 354 -11.43 -22.05 5.67
N LEU A 355 -11.55 -23.13 6.43
CA LEU A 355 -10.42 -23.84 6.99
C LEU A 355 -10.14 -25.12 6.23
N ILE A 356 -8.89 -25.26 5.80
CA ILE A 356 -8.39 -26.45 5.12
C ILE A 356 -7.35 -27.10 6.03
N PRO A 357 -7.73 -28.14 6.80
CA PRO A 357 -6.79 -28.92 7.60
C PRO A 357 -5.68 -29.51 6.73
N GLY A 358 -4.43 -29.39 7.16
CA GLY A 358 -3.27 -29.80 6.37
C GLY A 358 -3.07 -28.96 5.09
N GLY A 359 -3.73 -27.81 4.96
CA GLY A 359 -3.70 -27.02 3.74
C GLY A 359 -2.46 -26.15 3.56
N VAL A 360 -1.56 -26.10 4.54
CA VAL A 360 -0.37 -25.22 4.51
C VAL A 360 0.80 -25.95 3.84
N TYR A 361 1.47 -25.25 2.93
CA TYR A 361 2.67 -25.74 2.26
C TYR A 361 3.79 -24.72 2.40
N THR A 362 5.03 -25.19 2.49
CA THR A 362 6.24 -24.37 2.42
C THR A 362 7.03 -24.71 1.17
N GLY A 363 7.73 -23.73 0.61
CA GLY A 363 8.52 -23.89 -0.60
C GLY A 363 9.15 -22.57 -1.02
N PRO A 364 9.90 -22.55 -2.13
CA PRO A 364 10.61 -21.37 -2.58
C PRO A 364 9.62 -20.29 -3.04
N ALA A 365 9.97 -19.02 -2.75
CA ALA A 365 9.24 -17.87 -3.27
C ALA A 365 9.35 -17.74 -4.80
N ARG A 366 10.42 -18.30 -5.39
CA ARG A 366 10.72 -18.27 -6.82
C ARG A 366 10.95 -19.66 -7.38
N VAL A 367 10.31 -19.96 -8.51
CA VAL A 367 10.59 -21.17 -9.30
C VAL A 367 10.68 -20.79 -10.78
N ALA A 368 11.88 -20.86 -11.36
CA ALA A 368 12.08 -20.50 -12.76
C ALA A 368 11.59 -21.61 -13.71
N ASN A 369 10.76 -21.24 -14.69
CA ASN A 369 10.43 -22.06 -15.87
C ASN A 369 9.95 -23.50 -15.57
N ALA A 370 9.13 -23.67 -14.53
CA ALA A 370 8.60 -24.99 -14.18
C ALA A 370 7.32 -25.33 -14.97
N THR A 371 7.27 -26.54 -15.51
CA THR A 371 6.07 -27.14 -16.13
C THR A 371 5.14 -27.78 -15.11
N ASP A 372 5.68 -28.16 -13.94
CA ASP A 372 4.93 -28.53 -12.74
C ASP A 372 5.59 -27.90 -11.52
N LEU A 373 4.79 -27.17 -10.74
CA LEU A 373 5.23 -26.54 -9.49
C LEU A 373 5.01 -27.45 -8.27
N SER A 374 4.30 -28.56 -8.41
CA SER A 374 3.84 -29.36 -7.27
C SER A 374 4.96 -29.96 -6.43
N THR A 375 6.07 -30.33 -7.07
CA THR A 375 7.25 -30.94 -6.42
C THR A 375 8.12 -29.93 -5.68
N ALA A 376 7.91 -28.62 -5.87
CA ALA A 376 8.70 -27.58 -5.23
C ALA A 376 8.23 -27.26 -3.79
N PHE A 377 7.12 -27.83 -3.34
CA PHE A 377 6.52 -27.49 -2.05
C PHE A 377 6.30 -28.73 -1.19
N THR A 378 6.52 -28.55 0.11
CA THR A 378 6.34 -29.58 1.14
C THR A 378 5.19 -29.18 2.04
N GLN A 379 4.28 -30.11 2.33
CA GLN A 379 3.18 -29.88 3.27
C GLN A 379 3.76 -29.62 4.67
N VAL A 380 3.21 -28.63 5.37
CA VAL A 380 3.56 -28.36 6.76
C VAL A 380 2.65 -29.24 7.65
N PRO A 381 3.22 -30.20 8.41
CA PRO A 381 2.42 -31.05 9.28
C PRO A 381 1.65 -30.23 10.32
N ASN A 382 0.44 -30.68 10.65
CA ASN A 382 -0.43 -30.09 11.70
C ASN A 382 -0.84 -28.62 11.49
N ALA A 383 -0.59 -28.03 10.32
CA ALA A 383 -0.99 -26.66 10.01
C ALA A 383 -2.25 -26.62 9.12
N SER A 384 -3.17 -25.72 9.44
CA SER A 384 -4.40 -25.48 8.68
C SER A 384 -4.31 -24.19 7.89
N LEU A 385 -4.79 -24.20 6.65
CA LEU A 385 -4.86 -22.99 5.83
C LEU A 385 -6.22 -22.33 6.02
N CYS A 386 -6.23 -21.11 6.55
CA CYS A 386 -7.40 -20.26 6.55
C CYS A 386 -7.47 -19.47 5.25
N VAL A 387 -8.60 -19.55 4.59
CA VAL A 387 -8.87 -18.90 3.31
C VAL A 387 -9.93 -17.83 3.56
N TYR A 388 -9.67 -16.61 3.12
CA TYR A 388 -10.62 -15.52 3.29
C TYR A 388 -11.91 -15.81 2.47
N PRO A 389 -13.11 -15.50 3.01
CA PRO A 389 -14.41 -15.84 2.42
C PRO A 389 -14.64 -15.28 1.02
N LEU A 390 -14.25 -14.02 0.82
CA LEU A 390 -14.55 -13.26 -0.38
C LEU A 390 -13.31 -13.13 -1.26
N ASP A 391 -13.51 -13.13 -2.58
CA ASP A 391 -12.46 -12.71 -3.50
C ASP A 391 -12.13 -11.23 -3.28
N GLY A 392 -10.85 -10.89 -3.41
CA GLY A 392 -10.45 -9.51 -3.68
C GLY A 392 -10.96 -9.05 -5.05
N TYR A 393 -10.87 -7.74 -5.31
CA TYR A 393 -11.28 -7.16 -6.60
C TYR A 393 -10.63 -7.88 -7.81
N PHE A 394 -11.41 -8.04 -8.89
CA PHE A 394 -10.94 -8.58 -10.17
C PHE A 394 -9.98 -7.61 -10.88
N GLY A 395 -9.02 -8.15 -11.63
CA GLY A 395 -8.16 -7.32 -12.47
C GLY A 395 -6.99 -6.68 -11.72
N LEU A 396 -6.58 -7.22 -10.57
CA LEU A 396 -5.46 -6.64 -9.83
C LEU A 396 -4.12 -7.12 -10.38
N SER A 397 -3.15 -6.20 -10.41
CA SER A 397 -1.75 -6.56 -10.61
C SER A 397 -1.29 -7.48 -9.48
N TRP A 398 -0.29 -8.32 -9.74
CA TRP A 398 0.26 -9.22 -8.73
C TRP A 398 0.82 -8.44 -7.53
N ASN A 399 1.48 -7.30 -7.77
CA ASN A 399 2.03 -6.45 -6.71
C ASN A 399 0.91 -5.91 -5.81
N THR A 400 -0.15 -5.38 -6.41
CA THR A 400 -1.31 -4.87 -5.67
C THR A 400 -2.03 -5.98 -4.91
N ALA A 401 -2.18 -7.16 -5.51
CA ALA A 401 -2.77 -8.33 -4.87
C ALA A 401 -1.97 -8.77 -3.63
N SER A 402 -0.65 -8.88 -3.79
CA SER A 402 0.28 -9.25 -2.72
C SER A 402 0.24 -8.24 -1.56
N THR A 403 0.36 -6.95 -1.86
CA THR A 403 0.28 -5.88 -0.86
C THR A 403 -1.08 -5.83 -0.17
N ASN A 404 -2.19 -5.95 -0.90
CA ASN A 404 -3.52 -5.88 -0.30
C ASN A 404 -3.80 -7.07 0.62
N CYS A 405 -3.36 -8.29 0.26
CA CYS A 405 -3.42 -9.41 1.17
C CYS A 405 -2.52 -9.19 2.40
N GLY A 406 -1.27 -8.75 2.21
CA GLY A 406 -0.33 -8.45 3.31
C GLY A 406 -0.85 -7.41 4.32
N ASN A 407 -1.56 -6.40 3.81
CA ASN A 407 -2.12 -5.32 4.60
C ASN A 407 -3.50 -5.67 5.20
N GLY A 408 -4.01 -6.89 5.00
CA GLY A 408 -5.35 -7.25 5.49
C GLY A 408 -6.47 -6.42 4.88
N LYS A 409 -6.27 -5.85 3.68
CA LYS A 409 -7.25 -4.97 3.01
C LYS A 409 -8.57 -5.69 2.74
N TYR A 410 -8.48 -6.99 2.46
CA TYR A 410 -9.64 -7.84 2.22
C TYR A 410 -10.13 -8.51 3.49
N THR A 411 -9.63 -8.16 4.68
CA THR A 411 -10.02 -8.78 5.95
C THR A 411 -10.53 -7.69 6.91
N PRO A 412 -11.76 -7.17 6.71
CA PRO A 412 -12.32 -6.13 7.56
C PRO A 412 -12.31 -6.57 9.02
N GLY A 413 -11.77 -5.73 9.91
CA GLY A 413 -11.70 -6.00 11.34
C GLY A 413 -10.42 -6.69 11.84
N GLU A 414 -9.59 -7.28 10.97
CA GLU A 414 -8.32 -7.89 11.41
C GLU A 414 -7.12 -6.92 11.44
N GLY A 415 -7.18 -5.76 10.77
CA GLY A 415 -6.06 -4.79 10.76
C GLY A 415 -4.88 -5.20 9.87
N VAL A 416 -3.84 -4.36 9.84
CA VAL A 416 -2.62 -4.55 9.01
C VAL A 416 -1.64 -5.54 9.68
N ASN A 417 -0.90 -6.31 8.87
CA ASN A 417 0.16 -7.26 9.32
C ASN A 417 -0.29 -8.47 10.15
N THR A 418 -1.53 -8.94 9.98
CA THR A 418 -2.05 -10.11 10.71
C THR A 418 -1.72 -11.47 10.08
N GLY A 419 -0.78 -11.51 9.13
CA GLY A 419 -0.29 -12.75 8.51
C GLY A 419 -1.07 -13.21 7.28
N TRP A 420 -2.01 -12.39 6.77
CA TRP A 420 -2.65 -12.63 5.48
C TRP A 420 -1.66 -12.41 4.33
N ARG A 421 -1.75 -13.26 3.31
CA ARG A 421 -0.88 -13.21 2.12
C ARG A 421 -1.53 -13.89 0.93
N LEU A 422 -0.91 -13.76 -0.24
CA LEU A 422 -1.22 -14.65 -1.36
C LEU A 422 -0.82 -16.10 -1.00
N PRO A 423 -1.62 -17.10 -1.39
CA PRO A 423 -1.24 -18.50 -1.26
C PRO A 423 -0.05 -18.80 -2.17
N ASN A 424 0.83 -19.71 -1.76
CA ASN A 424 1.76 -20.31 -2.73
C ASN A 424 1.00 -21.25 -3.68
N TYR A 425 1.67 -21.77 -4.70
CA TYR A 425 1.04 -22.63 -5.70
C TYR A 425 0.30 -23.83 -5.10
N MET A 426 0.90 -24.57 -4.16
CA MET A 426 0.28 -25.76 -3.59
C MET A 426 -0.87 -25.43 -2.64
N GLU A 427 -0.78 -24.34 -1.89
CA GLU A 427 -1.90 -23.83 -1.08
C GLU A 427 -3.09 -23.42 -1.96
N ALA A 428 -2.83 -22.73 -3.08
CA ALA A 428 -3.87 -22.31 -4.02
C ALA A 428 -4.52 -23.51 -4.72
N ARG A 429 -3.72 -24.53 -5.07
CA ARG A 429 -4.23 -25.80 -5.61
C ARG A 429 -5.12 -26.52 -4.60
N THR A 430 -4.68 -26.62 -3.35
CA THR A 430 -5.44 -27.25 -2.26
C THR A 430 -6.74 -26.51 -1.98
N MET A 431 -6.71 -25.18 -1.97
CA MET A 431 -7.88 -24.32 -1.90
C MET A 431 -8.87 -24.62 -3.02
N LEU A 432 -8.41 -24.68 -4.27
CA LEU A 432 -9.26 -24.98 -5.42
C LEU A 432 -9.77 -26.43 -5.48
N GLN A 433 -9.17 -27.38 -4.75
CA GLN A 433 -9.65 -28.76 -4.65
C GLN A 433 -10.88 -28.90 -3.74
N ASN A 434 -10.98 -28.07 -2.70
CA ASN A 434 -12.10 -28.05 -1.77
C ASN A 434 -13.22 -27.17 -2.34
N HIS A 435 -14.15 -27.79 -3.10
CA HIS A 435 -15.07 -27.16 -4.06
C HIS A 435 -16.21 -26.29 -3.45
N ASP A 436 -16.34 -26.21 -2.12
CA ASP A 436 -17.49 -25.53 -1.46
C ASP A 436 -17.30 -24.03 -1.23
N LEU A 437 -16.34 -23.41 -1.91
CA LEU A 437 -15.98 -22.02 -1.70
C LEU A 437 -17.01 -21.07 -2.36
N TYR A 438 -18.06 -20.73 -1.60
CA TYR A 438 -19.06 -19.72 -1.93
C TYR A 438 -18.36 -18.40 -2.33
N GLY A 439 -18.81 -17.76 -3.42
CA GLY A 439 -18.29 -16.46 -3.84
C GLY A 439 -16.95 -16.48 -4.60
N MET A 440 -16.46 -17.66 -5.03
CA MET A 440 -15.40 -17.72 -6.04
C MET A 440 -15.94 -17.29 -7.40
N ASN A 441 -15.31 -16.29 -7.99
CA ASN A 441 -15.69 -15.78 -9.28
C ASN A 441 -14.99 -16.57 -10.40
N VAL A 442 -15.78 -16.90 -11.42
CA VAL A 442 -15.33 -17.61 -12.62
C VAL A 442 -15.19 -16.62 -13.76
N ASN A 443 -14.18 -16.80 -14.61
CA ASN A 443 -14.09 -16.00 -15.83
C ASN A 443 -15.21 -16.36 -16.82
N ALA A 444 -15.36 -15.58 -17.90
CA ALA A 444 -16.36 -15.81 -18.95
C ALA A 444 -16.27 -17.19 -19.65
N SER A 445 -15.18 -17.93 -19.43
CA SER A 445 -14.97 -19.30 -19.92
C SER A 445 -15.11 -20.35 -18.82
N ASN A 446 -15.77 -20.01 -17.70
CA ASN A 446 -15.95 -20.82 -16.50
C ASN A 446 -14.66 -21.44 -15.94
N ASN A 447 -13.56 -20.68 -15.94
CA ASN A 447 -12.31 -21.06 -15.27
C ASN A 447 -12.08 -20.16 -14.06
N TYR A 448 -11.71 -20.78 -12.93
CA TYR A 448 -11.10 -20.08 -11.82
C TYR A 448 -9.69 -19.65 -12.24
N ARG A 449 -9.29 -18.41 -11.91
CA ARG A 449 -7.92 -17.90 -12.14
C ARG A 449 -7.47 -17.12 -10.91
N TYR A 450 -6.42 -17.56 -10.23
CA TYR A 450 -5.96 -16.90 -9.00
C TYR A 450 -4.45 -16.69 -9.00
N TRP A 451 -4.04 -15.48 -8.60
CA TRP A 451 -2.64 -15.17 -8.34
C TRP A 451 -2.10 -16.04 -7.20
N VAL A 452 -0.86 -16.47 -7.34
CA VAL A 452 -0.11 -17.13 -6.26
C VAL A 452 1.13 -16.32 -5.89
N SER A 453 1.63 -16.47 -4.67
CA SER A 453 2.83 -15.76 -4.20
C SER A 453 4.12 -16.24 -4.86
N THR A 454 4.10 -17.41 -5.49
CA THR A 454 5.24 -17.98 -6.22
C THR A 454 5.50 -17.20 -7.50
N ASP A 455 6.72 -16.67 -7.66
CA ASP A 455 7.13 -15.94 -8.86
C ASP A 455 8.07 -16.72 -9.78
N VAL A 456 8.13 -16.31 -11.05
CA VAL A 456 9.06 -16.89 -12.03
C VAL A 456 10.38 -16.13 -11.98
N ASN A 457 10.27 -14.81 -11.96
CA ASN A 457 11.35 -13.84 -11.97
C ASN A 457 10.85 -12.50 -11.42
N ASP A 458 11.69 -11.46 -11.46
CA ASP A 458 11.36 -10.15 -10.91
C ASP A 458 10.17 -9.48 -11.63
N LEU A 459 9.93 -9.85 -12.89
CA LEU A 459 8.89 -9.26 -13.74
C LEU A 459 7.62 -10.10 -13.82
N SER A 460 7.66 -11.41 -13.58
CA SER A 460 6.55 -12.33 -13.82
C SER A 460 6.25 -13.23 -12.62
N ALA A 461 4.96 -13.47 -12.38
CA ALA A 461 4.47 -14.36 -11.33
C ALA A 461 3.54 -15.44 -11.90
N TYR A 462 3.37 -16.53 -11.14
CA TYR A 462 2.44 -17.58 -11.51
C TYR A 462 1.00 -17.25 -11.11
N TYR A 463 0.05 -17.78 -11.86
CA TYR A 463 -1.35 -17.91 -11.47
C TYR A 463 -1.81 -19.35 -11.75
N ILE A 464 -2.72 -19.82 -10.91
CA ILE A 464 -3.34 -21.14 -11.05
C ILE A 464 -4.71 -21.01 -11.70
N THR A 465 -5.07 -22.00 -12.49
CA THR A 465 -6.40 -22.13 -13.09
C THR A 465 -7.03 -23.48 -12.77
N LYS A 466 -8.36 -23.50 -12.68
CA LYS A 466 -9.14 -24.73 -12.60
C LYS A 466 -10.37 -24.59 -13.49
N ASN A 467 -10.56 -25.55 -14.39
CA ASN A 467 -11.76 -25.63 -15.21
C ASN A 467 -12.93 -26.17 -14.37
N THR A 468 -14.06 -25.46 -14.39
CA THR A 468 -15.31 -25.88 -13.72
C THR A 468 -15.96 -27.10 -14.38
N VAL A 469 -15.70 -27.33 -15.67
CA VAL A 469 -16.22 -28.45 -16.46
C VAL A 469 -15.06 -29.40 -16.75
N GLY A 470 -14.72 -30.26 -15.78
CA GLY A 470 -13.71 -31.32 -15.93
C GLY A 470 -12.55 -31.29 -14.94
N GLY A 471 -12.42 -30.24 -14.12
CA GLY A 471 -11.54 -30.24 -12.93
C GLY A 471 -10.03 -30.18 -13.19
N ALA A 472 -9.58 -30.07 -14.45
CA ALA A 472 -8.17 -29.96 -14.78
C ALA A 472 -7.54 -28.66 -14.24
N TYR A 473 -6.35 -28.80 -13.65
CA TYR A 473 -5.55 -27.68 -13.15
C TYR A 473 -4.55 -27.24 -14.21
N GLY A 474 -4.43 -25.92 -14.40
CA GLY A 474 -3.39 -25.33 -15.24
C GLY A 474 -2.56 -24.33 -14.46
N VAL A 475 -1.23 -24.35 -14.64
CA VAL A 475 -0.31 -23.35 -14.11
C VAL A 475 0.21 -22.50 -15.27
N TYR A 476 0.18 -21.19 -15.10
CA TYR A 476 0.62 -20.24 -16.11
C TYR A 476 1.36 -19.08 -15.44
N SER A 477 2.19 -18.38 -16.20
CA SER A 477 2.89 -17.20 -15.73
C SER A 477 2.48 -15.95 -16.50
N MET A 478 2.64 -14.80 -15.87
CA MET A 478 2.25 -13.52 -16.42
C MET A 478 3.01 -12.37 -15.76
N SER A 479 3.15 -11.24 -16.46
CA SER A 479 3.77 -10.05 -15.88
C SER A 479 3.05 -9.59 -14.61
N LYS A 480 3.83 -9.24 -13.58
CA LYS A 480 3.34 -8.77 -12.28
C LYS A 480 2.59 -7.44 -12.36
N THR A 481 2.79 -6.66 -13.42
CA THR A 481 2.14 -5.37 -13.64
C THR A 481 0.79 -5.47 -14.35
N LEU A 482 0.49 -6.61 -14.98
CA LEU A 482 -0.73 -6.76 -15.77
C LEU A 482 -1.97 -6.95 -14.87
N THR A 483 -3.00 -6.16 -15.17
CA THR A 483 -4.32 -6.16 -14.54
C THR A 483 -5.27 -7.06 -15.32
N ASN A 484 -4.92 -8.35 -15.39
CA ASN A 484 -5.69 -9.32 -16.15
C ASN A 484 -6.79 -9.93 -15.28
N ASN A 485 -7.79 -10.58 -15.90
CA ASN A 485 -8.94 -11.21 -15.23
C ASN A 485 -8.54 -12.42 -14.35
N ILE A 486 -7.71 -12.15 -13.34
CA ILE A 486 -7.12 -13.04 -12.35
C ILE A 486 -7.60 -12.52 -11.00
N GLY A 487 -8.28 -13.38 -10.25
CA GLY A 487 -8.77 -13.11 -8.93
C GLY A 487 -7.66 -13.14 -7.88
N VAL A 488 -8.00 -12.62 -6.71
CA VAL A 488 -7.13 -12.61 -5.54
C VAL A 488 -7.89 -13.29 -4.41
N ARG A 489 -7.24 -14.25 -3.76
CA ARG A 489 -7.78 -14.87 -2.56
C ARG A 489 -6.67 -14.94 -1.53
N CYS A 490 -6.87 -14.28 -0.40
CA CYS A 490 -5.87 -14.21 0.65
C CYS A 490 -5.99 -15.44 1.54
N VAL A 491 -4.86 -15.92 2.00
CA VAL A 491 -4.76 -17.03 2.93
C VAL A 491 -3.89 -16.66 4.12
N LYS A 492 -4.10 -17.36 5.22
CA LYS A 492 -3.35 -17.24 6.46
C LYS A 492 -3.10 -18.63 7.01
N SER A 493 -1.88 -18.92 7.41
CA SER A 493 -1.54 -20.18 8.07
C SER A 493 -2.00 -20.14 9.52
N ILE A 494 -2.61 -21.23 10.00
CA ILE A 494 -3.05 -21.44 11.38
C ILE A 494 -2.38 -22.70 11.91
N GLY A 495 -1.89 -22.68 13.14
CA GLY A 495 -1.36 -23.88 13.81
C GLY A 495 0.15 -24.10 13.70
N ASN A 496 0.94 -23.02 13.70
CA ASN A 496 2.33 -23.03 14.17
C ASN A 496 2.62 -21.72 14.91
#